data_AF-A0A553C621-F1
#
_entry.id   AF-A0A553C621-F1
#
_cell.length_a   1.000
_cell.length_b   1.000
_cell.length_c   1.000
_cell.angle_alpha   90.00
_cell.angle_beta   90.00
_cell.angle_gamma   90.00
#
_symmetry.space_group_name_H-M   'P 1'
#
loop_
_entity.id
_entity.type
_entity.pdbx_description
1 polymer ?
#
loop_
_entity_poly.entity_id
_entity_poly.type
_entity_poly.pdbx_seq_one_letter_code
_entity_poly.pdbx_strand_id
1 'polypeptide(L)'
;MININELRIGNLVDLGKIEQLDNSIDEVYYSGDGFYQSTYCCNINPIQLTDKWLLKSNFEFELGGCWQNWTRINLKKIGDCYLVCFDGSVLIGINYVHQFQNIYFALVGSELPLLQADA
;
A
#
# COMPACT_ATOMS: atom_id res chain seq x y z
N MET A 1 -14.93 3.32 -8.63
CA MET A 1 -14.52 2.03 -8.05
C MET A 1 -13.01 2.02 -8.07
N ILE A 2 -12.33 1.83 -6.93
CA ILE A 2 -10.87 1.82 -6.90
C ILE A 2 -10.41 0.47 -7.46
N ASN A 3 -9.66 0.50 -8.55
CA ASN A 3 -8.95 -0.67 -9.04
C ASN A 3 -7.69 -0.84 -8.18
N ILE A 4 -7.58 -1.95 -7.46
CA ILE A 4 -6.51 -2.12 -6.47
C ILE A 4 -5.10 -2.13 -7.07
N ASN A 5 -4.98 -2.41 -8.38
CA ASN A 5 -3.72 -2.44 -9.11
C ASN A 5 -3.34 -1.09 -9.72
N GLU A 6 -4.21 -0.08 -9.66
CA GLU A 6 -3.91 1.25 -10.15
C GLU A 6 -3.12 2.05 -9.12
N LEU A 7 -2.11 2.78 -9.59
CA LEU A 7 -1.41 3.76 -8.77
C LEU A 7 -2.28 5.00 -8.57
N ARG A 8 -2.24 5.56 -7.36
CA ARG A 8 -2.87 6.82 -6.99
C ARG A 8 -1.92 7.69 -6.19
N ILE A 9 -2.23 8.98 -6.11
CA ILE A 9 -1.60 9.90 -5.16
C ILE A 9 -1.69 9.29 -3.76
N GLY A 10 -0.56 9.30 -3.05
CA GLY A 10 -0.40 8.65 -1.75
C GLY A 10 0.27 7.28 -1.79
N ASN A 11 0.30 6.59 -2.94
CA ASN A 11 0.92 5.27 -3.02
C ASN A 11 2.44 5.34 -2.89
N LEU A 12 3.00 4.33 -2.21
CA LEU A 12 4.44 4.11 -2.13
C LEU A 12 4.91 3.14 -3.21
N VAL A 13 6.00 3.54 -3.86
CA VAL A 13 6.71 2.82 -4.91
C VAL A 13 8.21 2.86 -4.61
N ASP A 14 9.01 2.04 -5.29
CA ASP A 14 10.45 1.94 -5.05
C ASP A 14 11.20 3.28 -5.10
N LEU A 15 10.71 4.23 -5.89
CA LEU A 15 11.27 5.57 -6.05
C LEU A 15 10.78 6.58 -4.99
N GLY A 16 9.73 6.29 -4.23
CA GLY A 16 9.20 7.18 -3.21
C GLY A 16 7.68 7.17 -3.10
N LYS A 17 7.10 8.28 -2.62
CA LYS A 17 5.65 8.46 -2.52
C LYS A 17 5.13 9.26 -3.70
N ILE A 18 4.08 8.78 -4.36
CA ILE A 18 3.42 9.50 -5.47
C ILE A 18 2.69 10.72 -4.91
N GLU A 19 3.04 11.90 -5.40
CA GLU A 19 2.43 13.17 -5.00
C GLU A 19 1.60 13.80 -6.15
N GLN A 20 1.89 13.46 -7.40
CA GLN A 20 1.12 13.93 -8.56
C GLN A 20 1.16 12.90 -9.70
N LEU A 21 0.06 12.85 -10.46
CA LEU A 21 -0.09 12.07 -11.70
C LEU A 21 -0.41 13.04 -12.84
N ASP A 22 0.36 12.99 -13.92
CA ASP A 22 0.05 13.72 -15.16
C ASP A 22 -0.45 12.76 -16.23
N ASN A 23 -1.77 12.74 -16.40
CA ASN A 23 -2.47 11.89 -17.38
C ASN A 23 -2.23 12.30 -18.84
N SER A 24 -1.54 13.43 -19.09
CA SER A 24 -1.26 13.90 -20.46
C SER A 24 0.06 13.37 -21.02
N ILE A 25 0.97 12.88 -20.17
CA ILE A 25 2.34 12.45 -20.56
C ILE A 25 2.76 11.11 -19.89
N ASP A 26 1.85 10.41 -19.20
CA ASP A 26 2.15 9.19 -18.42
C ASP A 26 3.27 9.41 -17.38
N GLU A 27 3.39 10.64 -16.86
CA GLU A 27 4.39 11.02 -15.87
C GLU A 27 3.86 10.89 -14.45
N VAL A 28 4.72 10.40 -13.56
CA VAL A 28 4.45 10.30 -12.12
C VAL A 28 5.50 11.10 -11.38
N TYR A 29 5.04 11.95 -10.48
CA TYR A 29 5.90 12.75 -9.61
C TYR A 29 5.90 12.15 -8.21
N TYR A 30 7.10 12.02 -7.65
CA TYR A 30 7.28 11.47 -6.31
C TYR A 30 8.27 12.27 -5.49
N SER A 31 8.12 12.20 -4.16
CA SER A 31 9.10 12.73 -3.21
C SER A 31 10.10 11.63 -2.83
N GLY A 32 11.34 11.76 -3.31
CA GLY A 32 12.50 10.93 -2.91
C GLY A 32 13.66 11.83 -2.50
N ASP A 33 14.45 11.46 -1.50
CA ASP A 33 15.63 12.20 -0.99
C ASP A 33 15.44 13.71 -0.76
N GLY A 34 14.20 14.18 -0.59
CA GLY A 34 13.86 15.60 -0.41
C GLY A 34 13.65 16.42 -1.70
N PHE A 35 13.64 15.79 -2.88
CA PHE A 35 13.38 16.46 -4.16
C PHE A 35 12.20 15.83 -4.93
N TYR A 36 11.53 16.63 -5.75
CA TYR A 36 10.53 16.15 -6.72
C TYR A 36 11.23 15.59 -7.94
N GLN A 37 10.95 14.34 -8.27
CA GLN A 37 11.45 13.68 -9.48
C GLN A 37 10.26 13.21 -10.32
N SER A 38 10.42 13.22 -11.65
CA SER A 38 9.43 12.69 -12.59
C SER A 38 9.99 11.46 -13.31
N THR A 39 9.14 10.48 -13.56
CA THR A 39 9.46 9.33 -14.41
C THR A 39 8.20 8.86 -15.14
N TYR A 40 8.40 8.09 -16.21
CA TYR A 40 7.29 7.42 -16.88
C TYR A 40 6.74 6.29 -16.01
N CYS A 41 5.42 6.10 -16.05
CA CYS A 41 4.73 5.08 -15.25
C CYS A 41 5.30 3.66 -15.40
N CYS A 42 5.90 3.34 -16.55
CA CYS A 42 6.52 2.05 -16.86
C CYS A 42 7.88 1.80 -16.18
N ASN A 43 8.47 2.80 -15.52
CA ASN A 43 9.75 2.69 -14.81
C ASN A 43 9.58 2.61 -13.29
N ILE A 44 8.35 2.48 -12.80
CA ILE A 44 8.03 2.50 -11.37
C ILE A 44 7.78 1.08 -10.92
N ASN A 45 8.62 0.57 -10.00
CA ASN A 45 8.43 -0.78 -9.50
C ASN A 45 7.60 -0.77 -8.22
N PRO A 46 6.64 -1.70 -8.08
CA PRO A 46 5.89 -1.82 -6.86
C PRO A 46 6.76 -2.37 -5.73
N ILE A 47 6.57 -1.84 -4.51
CA ILE A 47 7.25 -2.37 -3.32
C ILE A 47 6.53 -3.65 -2.86
N GLN A 48 7.28 -4.74 -2.67
CA GLN A 48 6.73 -5.98 -2.12
C GLN A 48 6.20 -5.75 -0.69
N LEU A 49 4.99 -6.24 -0.43
CA LEU A 49 4.40 -6.24 0.91
C LEU A 49 5.10 -7.30 1.77
N THR A 50 5.61 -6.87 2.91
CA THR A 50 6.31 -7.74 3.87
C THR A 50 5.78 -7.50 5.28
N ASP A 51 6.10 -8.39 6.21
CA ASP A 51 5.71 -8.24 7.62
C ASP A 51 6.22 -6.91 8.21
N LYS A 52 7.37 -6.41 7.75
CA LYS A 52 7.93 -5.10 8.15
C LYS A 52 7.00 -3.93 7.80
N TRP A 53 6.34 -3.97 6.65
CA TRP A 53 5.39 -2.92 6.25
C TRP A 53 4.13 -2.96 7.11
N LEU A 54 3.66 -4.16 7.47
CA LEU A 54 2.51 -4.35 8.34
C LEU A 54 2.80 -3.81 9.75
N LEU A 55 3.97 -4.12 10.32
CA LEU A 55 4.41 -3.55 11.59
C LEU A 55 4.49 -2.02 11.55
N LYS A 56 5.07 -1.44 10.48
CA LYS A 56 5.11 0.02 10.29
C LYS A 56 3.72 0.64 10.19
N SER A 57 2.73 -0.15 9.81
CA SER A 57 1.33 0.27 9.68
C SER A 57 0.51 0.07 10.96
N ASN A 58 1.17 -0.22 12.10
CA ASN A 58 0.53 -0.57 13.37
C ASN A 58 -0.39 -1.81 13.28
N PHE A 59 -0.06 -2.76 12.40
CA PHE A 59 -0.67 -4.09 12.45
C PHE A 59 0.07 -4.97 13.46
N GLU A 60 -0.69 -5.61 14.33
CA GLU A 60 -0.21 -6.54 15.34
C GLU A 60 -0.35 -7.97 14.79
N PHE A 61 0.65 -8.81 15.08
CA PHE A 61 0.65 -10.21 14.67
C PHE A 61 0.09 -11.10 15.78
N GLU A 62 -0.86 -11.94 15.42
CA GLU A 62 -1.40 -13.00 16.28
C GLU A 62 -1.30 -14.35 15.57
N LEU A 63 -1.51 -15.45 16.31
CA LEU A 63 -1.51 -16.79 15.73
C LEU A 63 -2.55 -16.90 14.60
N GLY A 64 -2.07 -16.92 13.35
CA GLY A 64 -2.90 -17.08 12.15
C GLY A 64 -3.15 -15.82 11.32
N GLY A 65 -2.60 -14.66 11.68
CA GLY A 65 -2.69 -13.44 10.85
C GLY A 65 -2.17 -12.18 11.53
N CYS A 66 -2.41 -11.03 10.92
CA CYS A 66 -2.23 -9.73 11.55
C CYS A 66 -3.47 -8.86 11.41
N TRP A 67 -3.66 -7.95 12.35
CA TRP A 67 -4.82 -7.08 12.41
C TRP A 67 -4.43 -5.72 12.97
N GLN A 68 -5.25 -4.71 12.69
CA GLN A 68 -5.07 -3.40 13.27
C GLN A 68 -6.25 -3.10 14.17
N ASN A 69 -5.95 -2.83 15.44
CA ASN A 69 -6.88 -2.28 16.42
C ASN A 69 -7.71 -1.18 15.76
N TRP A 70 -9.03 -1.15 16.00
CA TRP A 70 -9.98 -0.16 15.44
C TRP A 70 -10.42 -0.36 13.97
N THR A 71 -9.84 -1.30 13.23
CA THR A 71 -10.31 -1.66 11.89
C THR A 71 -10.87 -3.08 11.84
N ARG A 72 -11.77 -3.34 10.89
CA ARG A 72 -12.30 -4.68 10.60
C ARG A 72 -11.41 -5.48 9.64
N ILE A 73 -10.17 -5.02 9.43
CA ILE A 73 -9.22 -5.56 8.46
C ILE A 73 -8.28 -6.56 9.15
N ASN A 74 -8.16 -7.73 8.55
CA ASN A 74 -7.19 -8.76 8.93
C ASN A 74 -6.41 -9.20 7.69
N LEU A 75 -5.11 -9.48 7.82
CA LEU A 75 -4.34 -10.10 6.75
C LEU A 75 -3.84 -11.49 7.17
N LYS A 76 -3.98 -12.45 6.27
CA LYS A 76 -3.46 -13.82 6.44
C LYS A 76 -2.37 -14.07 5.42
N LYS A 77 -1.18 -14.45 5.90
CA LYS A 77 -0.05 -14.79 5.03
C LYS A 77 -0.24 -16.19 4.44
N ILE A 78 -0.15 -16.32 3.12
CA ILE A 78 -0.21 -17.59 2.40
C ILE A 78 0.96 -17.64 1.41
N GLY A 79 1.99 -18.41 1.73
CA GLY A 79 3.24 -18.38 0.96
C GLY A 79 3.83 -16.97 0.97
N ASP A 80 4.04 -16.41 -0.22
CA ASP A 80 4.63 -15.08 -0.42
C ASP A 80 3.58 -13.95 -0.57
N CYS A 81 2.28 -14.25 -0.45
CA CYS A 81 1.21 -13.27 -0.57
C CYS A 81 0.42 -13.10 0.75
N TYR A 82 -0.40 -12.04 0.79
CA TYR A 82 -1.35 -11.81 1.88
C TYR A 82 -2.78 -11.82 1.36
N LEU A 83 -3.65 -12.56 2.05
CA LEU A 83 -5.09 -12.43 1.86
C LEU A 83 -5.63 -11.33 2.76
N VAL A 84 -6.24 -10.31 2.18
CA VAL A 84 -6.99 -9.31 2.94
C VAL A 84 -8.37 -9.86 3.26
N CYS A 85 -8.71 -9.86 4.54
CA CYS A 85 -10.00 -10.22 5.07
C CYS A 85 -10.67 -8.98 5.69
N PHE A 86 -11.97 -8.84 5.47
CA PHE A 86 -12.79 -7.79 6.07
C PHE A 86 -14.06 -8.40 6.66
N ASP A 87 -14.36 -8.08 7.92
CA ASP A 87 -15.49 -8.68 8.66
C ASP A 87 -15.54 -10.23 8.54
N GLY A 88 -14.38 -10.87 8.64
CA GLY A 88 -14.24 -12.32 8.59
C GLY A 88 -14.32 -12.95 7.18
N SER A 89 -14.59 -12.15 6.13
CA SER A 89 -14.65 -12.62 4.74
C SER A 89 -13.36 -12.32 4.00
N VAL A 90 -12.86 -13.26 3.20
CA VAL A 90 -11.71 -13.03 2.31
C VAL A 90 -12.15 -12.14 1.16
N LEU A 91 -11.44 -11.02 0.96
CA LEU A 91 -11.68 -10.10 -0.14
C LEU A 91 -10.79 -10.42 -1.34
N ILE A 92 -9.47 -10.37 -1.16
CA ILE A 92 -8.51 -10.46 -2.26
C ILE A 92 -7.10 -10.79 -1.75
N GLY A 93 -6.28 -11.41 -2.62
CA GLY A 93 -4.85 -11.61 -2.40
C GLY A 93 -4.03 -10.44 -2.93
N ILE A 94 -3.05 -10.00 -2.17
CA ILE A 94 -2.14 -8.90 -2.51
C ILE A 94 -0.68 -9.26 -2.27
N ASN A 95 0.20 -8.65 -3.06
CA ASN A 95 1.65 -8.85 -3.02
C ASN A 95 2.42 -7.55 -2.79
N TYR A 96 1.78 -6.39 -2.99
CA TYR A 96 2.47 -5.10 -3.02
C TYR A 96 1.84 -4.07 -2.08
N VAL A 97 2.67 -3.13 -1.60
CA VAL A 97 2.29 -2.09 -0.65
C VAL A 97 1.18 -1.19 -1.22
N HIS A 98 1.26 -0.77 -2.49
CA HIS A 98 0.24 0.08 -3.10
C HIS A 98 -1.16 -0.59 -3.12
N GLN A 99 -1.22 -1.90 -3.37
CA GLN A 99 -2.47 -2.66 -3.33
C GLN A 99 -3.07 -2.62 -1.92
N PHE A 100 -2.23 -2.75 -0.89
CA PHE A 100 -2.69 -2.65 0.49
C PHE A 100 -3.19 -1.25 0.83
N GLN A 101 -2.46 -0.20 0.43
CA GLN A 101 -2.86 1.20 0.63
C GLN A 101 -4.19 1.51 -0.08
N ASN A 102 -4.41 0.95 -1.26
CA ASN A 102 -5.65 1.11 -2.02
C ASN A 102 -6.84 0.43 -1.34
N ILE A 103 -6.65 -0.80 -0.87
CA ILE A 103 -7.69 -1.54 -0.14
C ILE A 103 -8.00 -0.85 1.19
N TYR A 104 -6.97 -0.46 1.94
CA TYR A 104 -7.14 0.22 3.21
C TYR A 104 -7.97 1.51 3.05
N PHE A 105 -7.60 2.35 2.08
CA PHE A 105 -8.36 3.57 1.79
C PHE A 105 -9.80 3.28 1.36
N ALA A 106 -10.03 2.26 0.52
CA ALA A 106 -11.36 1.89 0.09
C ALA A 106 -12.27 1.40 1.24
N LEU A 107 -11.69 0.74 2.26
CA LEU A 107 -12.43 0.16 3.38
C LEU A 107 -12.58 1.13 4.57
N VAL A 108 -11.55 1.93 4.85
CA VAL A 108 -11.46 2.79 6.04
C VAL A 108 -11.80 4.25 5.70
N GLY A 109 -11.60 4.68 4.45
CA GLY A 109 -11.82 6.06 4.02
C GLY A 109 -10.68 7.03 4.36
N SER A 110 -9.54 6.52 4.80
CA SER A 110 -8.32 7.30 5.11
C SER A 110 -7.07 6.56 4.66
N GLU A 111 -5.94 7.28 4.56
CA GLU A 111 -4.66 6.68 4.19
C GLU A 111 -4.15 5.69 5.24
N LEU A 112 -3.45 4.65 4.78
CA LEU A 112 -2.79 3.69 5.66
C LEU A 112 -1.80 4.43 6.57
N PRO A 113 -1.92 4.37 7.90
CA PRO A 113 -1.04 5.07 8.82
C PRO A 113 0.33 4.40 8.81
N LEU A 114 1.25 4.89 7.99
CA LEU A 114 2.62 4.43 8.01
C LEU A 114 3.41 5.29 9.00
N LEU A 115 4.06 4.66 9.97
CA LEU A 115 5.14 5.30 10.72
C LEU A 115 6.11 5.86 9.68
N GLN A 116 6.33 7.18 9.72
CA GLN A 116 7.09 7.94 8.74
C GLN A 116 8.28 7.12 8.26
N ALA A 117 8.45 7.02 6.94
CA ALA A 117 9.64 6.41 6.38
C ALA A 117 10.83 7.13 7.00
N ASP A 118 11.60 6.45 7.85
CA ASP A 118 12.90 6.92 8.26
C ASP A 118 13.66 7.20 6.96
N ALA A 119 13.90 8.49 6.71
CA ALA A 119 14.68 9.02 5.60
C ALA A 119 16.15 8.60 5.71
#